data_AF-A0AAD7Q3K5-F1
#
_entry.id   AF-A0AAD7Q3K5-F1
#
_cell.length_a   1.000
_cell.length_b   1.000
_cell.length_c   1.000
_cell.angle_alpha   90.00
_cell.angle_beta   90.00
_cell.angle_gamma   90.00
#
_symmetry.space_group_name_H-M   'P 1'
#
loop_
_entity.id
_entity.type
_entity.pdbx_description
1 polymer ?
#
loop_
_entity_poly.entity_id
_entity_poly.type
_entity_poly.pdbx_seq_one_letter_code
_entity_poly.pdbx_strand_id
1 'polypeptide(L)'
;MYSGGEIMNYVTVDAYRIGEFPFWFHQTWTTALQLCVALVVLFHAVVIATFASLVVIVLIALWNTPLAKLQHKFQSRLMVAQDAQLKASTKVLVNMKLLKLYAWENHFKIVIENLRKVECKCINAVQLQKAYNTFVYWSSSVLLSAATFAACYFLKVPLHENNVFTFIATLRLDQDPISIVPDVIGVVIQAKVAFARIRKLLEAPELQSARARRSCYSKGVSGSIFIKSANFSGEENTSKPSLANMNLEV
;
A
#
# COMPACT_ATOMS: atom_id res chain seq x y z
N MET A 1 -8.57 -25.76 0.74
CA MET A 1 -9.43 -25.02 -0.20
C MET A 1 -9.45 -23.56 0.23
N TYR A 2 -9.13 -22.63 -0.66
CA TYR A 2 -9.24 -21.20 -0.38
C TYR A 2 -10.70 -20.76 -0.38
N SER A 3 -11.08 -19.89 0.54
CA SER A 3 -12.41 -19.31 0.59
C SER A 3 -12.63 -18.38 -0.61
N GLY A 4 -13.87 -18.28 -1.12
CA GLY A 4 -14.19 -17.34 -2.19
C GLY A 4 -13.82 -15.89 -1.87
N GLY A 5 -13.79 -15.52 -0.57
CA GLY A 5 -13.30 -14.23 -0.10
C GLY A 5 -11.78 -14.06 -0.25
N GLU A 6 -10.99 -15.12 -0.08
CA GLU A 6 -9.54 -15.10 -0.31
C GLU A 6 -9.24 -14.95 -1.80
N ILE A 7 -9.96 -15.67 -2.67
CA ILE A 7 -9.84 -15.56 -4.13
C ILE A 7 -10.19 -14.14 -4.60
N MET A 8 -11.27 -13.56 -4.08
CA MET A 8 -11.64 -12.18 -4.39
C MET A 8 -10.54 -11.20 -3.93
N ASN A 9 -9.95 -11.40 -2.75
CA ASN A 9 -8.86 -10.57 -2.26
C ASN A 9 -7.60 -10.70 -3.14
N TYR A 10 -7.29 -11.90 -3.65
CA TYR A 10 -6.19 -12.09 -4.60
C TYR A 10 -6.40 -11.31 -5.90
N VAL A 11 -7.61 -11.38 -6.46
CA VAL A 11 -7.94 -10.69 -7.72
C VAL A 11 -8.05 -9.18 -7.56
N THR A 12 -8.58 -8.69 -6.44
CA THR A 12 -8.87 -7.25 -6.27
C THR A 12 -7.72 -6.47 -5.63
N VAL A 13 -7.00 -7.06 -4.66
CA VAL A 13 -5.96 -6.36 -3.90
C VAL A 13 -4.56 -6.77 -4.37
N ASP A 14 -4.30 -8.07 -4.52
CA ASP A 14 -2.96 -8.56 -4.85
C ASP A 14 -2.63 -8.38 -6.35
N ALA A 15 -3.59 -8.54 -7.27
CA ALA A 15 -3.37 -8.26 -8.70
C ALA A 15 -3.14 -6.76 -8.97
N TYR A 16 -3.88 -5.88 -8.28
CA TYR A 16 -3.66 -4.44 -8.35
C TYR A 16 -2.25 -4.06 -7.87
N ARG A 17 -1.80 -4.66 -6.75
CA ARG A 17 -0.43 -4.47 -6.24
C ARG A 17 0.66 -4.97 -7.19
N ILE A 18 0.44 -6.08 -7.90
CA ILE A 18 1.37 -6.52 -8.96
C ILE A 18 1.35 -5.53 -10.13
N GLY A 19 0.18 -5.02 -10.52
CA GLY A 19 0.06 -4.04 -11.61
C GLY A 19 0.83 -2.75 -11.34
N GLU A 20 0.89 -2.33 -10.09
CA GLU A 20 1.68 -1.17 -9.65
C GLU A 20 3.19 -1.48 -9.52
N PHE A 21 3.58 -2.75 -9.43
CA PHE A 21 4.97 -3.14 -9.19
C PHE A 21 5.98 -2.58 -10.22
N PRO A 22 5.73 -2.60 -11.55
CA PRO A 22 6.65 -2.03 -12.53
C PRO A 22 6.88 -0.54 -12.31
N PHE A 23 5.84 0.21 -11.94
CA PHE A 23 5.96 1.64 -11.64
C PHE A 23 6.87 1.86 -10.42
N TRP A 24 6.62 1.16 -9.32
CA TRP A 24 7.43 1.27 -8.11
C TRP A 24 8.86 0.75 -8.29
N PHE A 25 9.04 -0.32 -9.06
CA PHE A 25 10.36 -0.80 -9.44
C PHE A 25 11.11 0.26 -10.23
N HIS A 26 10.46 0.84 -11.26
CA HIS A 26 11.02 1.92 -12.06
C HIS A 26 11.43 3.10 -11.16
N GLN A 27 10.53 3.55 -10.29
CA GLN A 27 10.78 4.64 -9.36
C GLN A 27 11.95 4.36 -8.41
N THR A 28 12.13 3.11 -7.98
CA THR A 28 13.19 2.71 -7.04
C THR A 28 14.58 2.92 -7.65
N TRP A 29 14.82 2.34 -8.84
CA TRP A 29 16.16 2.41 -9.45
C TRP A 29 16.46 3.80 -10.01
N THR A 30 15.46 4.53 -10.53
CA THR A 30 15.65 5.91 -11.00
C THR A 30 16.00 6.85 -9.84
N THR A 31 15.34 6.71 -8.68
CA THR A 31 15.66 7.47 -7.47
C THR A 31 17.08 7.19 -6.99
N ALA A 32 17.49 5.92 -6.98
CA ALA A 32 18.85 5.54 -6.58
C ALA A 32 19.91 6.11 -7.55
N LEU A 33 19.65 6.05 -8.86
CA LEU A 33 20.53 6.62 -9.88
C LEU A 33 20.61 8.14 -9.77
N GLN A 34 19.48 8.82 -9.57
CA GLN A 34 19.42 10.27 -9.37
C GLN A 34 20.25 10.71 -8.16
N LEU A 35 20.11 10.03 -7.02
CA LEU A 35 20.90 10.31 -5.81
C LEU A 35 22.40 10.08 -6.05
N CYS A 36 22.77 9.03 -6.78
CA CYS A 36 24.17 8.76 -7.11
C CYS A 36 24.77 9.87 -7.99
N VAL A 37 24.06 10.30 -9.05
CA VAL A 37 24.52 11.37 -9.94
C VAL A 37 24.66 12.69 -9.18
N ALA A 38 23.68 13.04 -8.35
CA ALA A 38 23.72 14.27 -7.56
C ALA A 38 24.88 14.27 -6.55
N LEU A 39 25.13 13.15 -5.86
CA LEU A 39 26.30 12.99 -4.99
C LEU A 39 27.63 13.17 -5.74
N VAL A 40 27.75 12.65 -6.97
CA VAL A 40 28.95 12.83 -7.80
C VAL A 40 29.15 14.30 -8.18
N VAL A 41 28.08 15.00 -8.58
CA VAL A 41 28.14 16.43 -8.91
C VAL A 41 28.51 17.26 -7.67
N LEU A 42 27.94 16.95 -6.51
CA LEU A 42 28.28 17.56 -5.22
C LEU A 42 29.73 17.30 -4.82
N PHE A 43 30.23 16.08 -5.03
CA PHE A 43 31.62 15.72 -4.72
C PHE A 43 32.61 16.49 -5.60
N HIS A 44 32.30 16.64 -6.90
CA HIS A 44 33.09 17.44 -7.82
C HIS A 44 33.05 18.95 -7.51
N ALA A 45 31.94 19.46 -6.97
CA ALA A 45 31.80 20.87 -6.63
C ALA A 45 32.50 21.22 -5.31
N VAL A 46 32.22 20.50 -4.21
CA VAL A 46 32.77 20.80 -2.88
C VAL A 46 32.80 19.53 -1.99
N VAL A 47 34.00 18.99 -1.72
CA VAL A 47 34.22 17.81 -0.85
C VAL A 47 33.74 18.01 0.60
N ILE A 48 33.78 19.25 1.10
CA ILE A 48 33.27 19.58 2.45
C ILE A 48 31.73 19.59 2.47
N ALA A 49 31.09 19.93 1.34
CA ALA A 49 29.64 19.99 1.23
C ALA A 49 29.00 18.59 1.17
N THR A 50 29.74 17.57 0.71
CA THR A 50 29.26 16.18 0.69
C THR A 50 29.14 15.58 2.11
N PHE A 51 30.05 15.92 3.02
CA PHE A 51 29.89 15.53 4.43
C PHE A 51 28.73 16.29 5.10
N ALA A 52 28.55 17.57 4.79
CA ALA A 52 27.44 18.36 5.29
C ALA A 52 26.08 17.83 4.77
N SER A 53 25.99 17.47 3.49
CA SER A 53 24.76 16.93 2.89
C SER A 53 24.41 15.55 3.45
N LEU A 54 25.40 14.68 3.71
CA LEU A 54 25.17 13.39 4.35
C LEU A 54 24.56 13.54 5.75
N VAL A 55 25.05 14.49 6.55
CA VAL A 55 24.49 14.80 7.88
C VAL A 55 23.05 15.32 7.77
N VAL A 56 22.78 16.20 6.80
CA VAL A 56 21.43 16.72 6.54
C VAL A 56 20.47 15.60 6.12
N ILE A 57 20.89 14.67 5.25
CA ILE A 57 20.08 13.52 4.83
C ILE A 57 19.68 12.66 6.04
N VAL A 58 20.64 12.36 6.92
CA VAL A 58 20.37 11.58 8.13
C VAL A 58 19.41 12.31 9.06
N LEU A 59 19.59 13.62 9.25
CA LEU A 59 18.68 14.45 10.07
C LEU A 59 17.26 14.49 9.50
N ILE A 60 17.12 14.66 8.18
CA ILE A 60 15.81 14.65 7.50
C ILE A 60 15.15 13.27 7.65
N ALA A 61 15.88 12.18 7.48
CA ALA A 61 15.36 10.83 7.66
C ALA A 61 14.86 10.58 9.11
N LEU A 62 15.61 11.04 10.11
CA LEU A 62 15.22 10.96 11.51
C LEU A 62 13.99 11.82 11.80
N TRP A 63 13.89 13.02 11.22
CA TRP A 63 12.76 13.93 11.39
C TRP A 63 11.47 13.41 10.73
N ASN A 64 11.57 12.74 9.57
CA ASN A 64 10.43 12.20 8.84
C ASN A 64 9.78 10.99 9.56
N THR A 65 10.53 10.27 10.39
CA THR A 65 10.04 9.07 11.09
C THR A 65 8.87 9.33 12.06
N PRO A 66 8.94 10.26 13.03
CA PRO A 66 7.81 10.57 13.91
C PRO A 66 6.64 11.19 13.13
N LEU A 67 6.93 11.94 12.06
CA LEU A 67 5.94 12.58 11.21
C LEU A 67 5.10 11.55 10.46
N ALA A 68 5.75 10.52 9.90
CA ALA A 68 5.09 9.38 9.25
C ALA A 68 4.18 8.61 10.23
N LYS A 69 4.64 8.39 11.48
CA LYS A 69 3.81 7.75 12.52
C LYS A 69 2.55 8.57 12.84
N LEU A 70 2.71 9.90 12.94
CA LEU A 70 1.59 10.80 13.19
C LEU A 70 0.61 10.77 12.03
N GLN A 71 1.10 10.84 10.78
CA GLN A 71 0.27 10.75 9.58
C GLN A 71 -0.51 9.44 9.51
N HIS A 72 0.15 8.32 9.79
CA HIS A 72 -0.50 7.01 9.85
C HIS A 72 -1.62 6.98 10.91
N LYS A 73 -1.40 7.58 12.09
CA LYS A 73 -2.42 7.68 13.14
C LYS A 73 -3.65 8.47 12.68
N PHE A 74 -3.47 9.61 12.04
CA PHE A 74 -4.59 10.42 11.53
C PHE A 74 -5.34 9.71 10.39
N GLN A 75 -4.61 9.09 9.46
CA GLN A 75 -5.19 8.30 8.37
C GLN A 75 -6.00 7.11 8.89
N SER A 76 -5.46 6.36 9.87
CA SER A 76 -6.18 5.25 10.50
C SER A 76 -7.49 5.71 11.15
N ARG A 77 -7.48 6.84 11.87
CA ARG A 77 -8.71 7.41 12.45
C ARG A 77 -9.72 7.83 11.39
N LEU A 78 -9.25 8.39 10.28
CA LEU A 78 -10.11 8.74 9.16
C LEU A 78 -10.79 7.50 8.57
N MET A 79 -10.03 6.43 8.31
CA MET A 79 -10.58 5.18 7.77
C MET A 79 -11.66 4.60 8.68
N VAL A 80 -11.44 4.56 9.99
CA VAL A 80 -12.45 4.08 10.95
C VAL A 80 -13.73 4.93 10.91
N ALA A 81 -13.61 6.26 10.82
CA ALA A 81 -14.76 7.16 10.74
C ALA A 81 -15.52 6.99 9.41
N GLN A 82 -14.81 6.85 8.30
CA GLN A 82 -15.38 6.61 6.97
C GLN A 82 -16.12 5.27 6.92
N ASP A 83 -15.52 4.19 7.43
CA ASP A 83 -16.15 2.87 7.47
C ASP A 83 -17.44 2.89 8.30
N ALA A 84 -17.43 3.56 9.46
CA ALA A 84 -18.63 3.70 10.29
C ALA A 84 -19.76 4.45 9.56
N GLN A 85 -19.43 5.56 8.88
CA GLN A 85 -20.39 6.35 8.12
C GLN A 85 -20.95 5.56 6.93
N LEU A 86 -20.08 4.94 6.12
CA LEU A 86 -20.47 4.15 4.95
C LEU A 86 -21.33 2.95 5.34
N LYS A 87 -20.95 2.25 6.41
CA LYS A 87 -21.72 1.10 6.93
C LYS A 87 -23.10 1.53 7.41
N ALA A 88 -23.21 2.65 8.12
CA ALA A 88 -24.50 3.17 8.57
C ALA A 88 -25.40 3.58 7.39
N SER A 89 -24.85 4.33 6.43
CA SER A 89 -25.58 4.73 5.22
C SER A 89 -26.04 3.52 4.40
N THR A 90 -25.19 2.51 4.24
CA THR A 90 -25.55 1.28 3.54
C THR A 90 -26.68 0.53 4.23
N LYS A 91 -26.64 0.37 5.56
CA LYS A 91 -27.72 -0.27 6.32
C LYS A 91 -29.06 0.46 6.16
N VAL A 92 -29.05 1.79 6.16
CA VAL A 92 -30.24 2.61 5.97
C VAL A 92 -30.81 2.46 4.57
N LEU A 93 -29.96 2.46 3.53
CA LEU A 93 -30.38 2.28 2.15
C LEU A 93 -30.99 0.89 1.90
N VAL A 94 -30.35 -0.16 2.42
CA VAL A 94 -30.84 -1.54 2.28
C VAL A 94 -32.21 -1.72 2.97
N ASN A 95 -32.45 -1.06 4.10
CA ASN A 95 -33.68 -1.19 4.88
C ASN A 95 -34.69 -0.03 4.68
N MET A 96 -34.58 0.73 3.59
CA MET A 96 -35.35 1.96 3.37
C MET A 96 -36.88 1.77 3.47
N LYS A 97 -37.41 0.66 2.95
CA LYS A 97 -38.86 0.36 3.01
C LYS A 97 -39.36 0.24 4.45
N LEU A 98 -38.58 -0.42 5.31
CA LEU A 98 -38.93 -0.62 6.73
C LEU A 98 -38.86 0.70 7.49
N LEU A 99 -37.83 1.52 7.23
CA LEU A 99 -37.70 2.85 7.86
C LEU A 99 -38.87 3.78 7.52
N LYS A 100 -39.36 3.74 6.28
CA LYS A 100 -40.55 4.51 5.87
C LYS A 100 -41.82 4.03 6.54
N LEU A 101 -42.00 2.71 6.66
CA LEU A 101 -43.17 2.12 7.35
C LEU A 101 -43.27 2.58 8.81
N TYR A 102 -42.14 2.72 9.50
CA TYR A 102 -42.06 3.18 10.89
C TYR A 102 -41.87 4.70 11.04
N ALA A 103 -41.84 5.47 9.95
CA ALA A 103 -41.54 6.91 9.95
C ALA A 103 -40.23 7.29 10.69
N TRP A 104 -39.22 6.42 10.67
CA TRP A 104 -37.93 6.60 11.37
C TRP A 104 -36.86 7.32 10.55
N GLU A 105 -37.20 7.82 9.36
CA GLU A 105 -36.26 8.47 8.44
C GLU A 105 -35.51 9.65 9.07
N ASN A 106 -36.21 10.51 9.81
CA ASN A 106 -35.60 11.67 10.46
C ASN A 106 -34.63 11.26 11.57
N HIS A 107 -34.93 10.19 12.31
CA HIS A 107 -34.04 9.68 13.36
C HIS A 107 -32.72 9.19 12.75
N PHE A 108 -32.79 8.36 11.71
CA PHE A 108 -31.59 7.84 11.04
C PHE A 108 -30.82 8.93 10.27
N LYS A 109 -31.51 9.95 9.75
CA LYS A 109 -30.85 11.13 9.16
C LYS A 109 -29.93 11.80 10.17
N ILE A 110 -30.40 12.07 11.39
CA ILE A 110 -29.60 12.69 12.46
C ILE A 110 -28.39 11.81 12.83
N VAL A 111 -28.59 10.48 12.90
CA VAL A 111 -27.49 9.53 13.16
C VAL A 111 -26.40 9.61 12.09
N ILE A 112 -26.78 9.61 10.80
CA ILE A 112 -25.83 9.72 9.68
C ILE A 112 -25.13 11.09 9.69
N GLU A 113 -25.86 12.18 9.93
CA GLU A 113 -25.27 13.52 10.01
C GLU A 113 -24.24 13.63 11.14
N ASN A 114 -24.49 13.01 12.29
CA ASN A 114 -23.52 12.98 13.39
C ASN A 114 -22.25 12.21 13.03
N LEU A 115 -22.39 11.05 12.35
CA LEU A 115 -21.23 10.31 11.82
C LEU A 115 -20.46 11.14 10.78
N ARG A 116 -21.17 11.83 9.88
CA ARG A 116 -20.57 12.71 8.86
C ARG A 116 -19.79 13.86 9.49
N LYS A 117 -20.28 14.46 10.58
CA LYS A 117 -19.54 15.49 11.34
C LYS A 117 -18.23 14.96 11.90
N VAL A 118 -18.20 13.73 12.42
CA VAL A 118 -16.98 13.09 12.93
C VAL A 118 -16.01 12.81 11.79
N GLU A 119 -16.49 12.28 10.66
CA GLU A 119 -15.69 12.06 9.45
C GLU A 119 -15.06 13.37 8.95
N CYS A 120 -15.86 14.43 8.78
CA CYS A 120 -15.36 15.74 8.33
C CYS A 120 -14.29 16.32 9.27
N LYS A 121 -14.42 16.14 10.60
CA LYS A 121 -13.38 16.54 11.56
C LYS A 121 -12.07 15.77 11.34
N CYS A 122 -12.15 14.46 11.06
CA CYS A 122 -10.98 13.64 10.76
C CYS A 122 -10.34 14.04 9.42
N ILE A 123 -11.15 14.26 8.38
CA ILE A 123 -10.69 14.75 7.08
C ILE A 123 -9.95 16.09 7.25
N ASN A 124 -10.53 17.03 7.99
CA ASN A 124 -9.89 18.32 8.23
C ASN A 124 -8.54 18.17 8.93
N ALA A 125 -8.44 17.31 9.94
CA ALA A 125 -7.18 17.04 10.63
C ALA A 125 -6.10 16.46 9.70
N VAL A 126 -6.48 15.50 8.85
CA VAL A 126 -5.57 14.91 7.84
C VAL A 126 -5.11 15.97 6.83
N GLN A 127 -6.03 16.80 6.33
CA GLN A 127 -5.69 17.83 5.34
C GLN A 127 -4.84 18.94 5.93
N LEU A 128 -5.11 19.36 7.17
CA LEU A 128 -4.28 20.35 7.86
C LEU A 128 -2.86 19.81 8.07
N GLN A 129 -2.73 18.56 8.49
CA GLN A 129 -1.42 17.91 8.63
C GLN A 129 -0.69 17.84 7.28
N LYS A 130 -1.40 17.46 6.20
CA LYS A 130 -0.83 17.42 4.86
C LYS A 130 -0.33 18.81 4.41
N ALA A 131 -1.14 19.84 4.62
CA ALA A 131 -0.76 21.22 4.30
C ALA A 131 0.47 21.67 5.10
N TYR A 132 0.52 21.35 6.39
CA TYR A 132 1.68 21.63 7.25
C TYR A 132 2.95 20.92 6.75
N ASN A 133 2.87 19.63 6.43
CA ASN A 133 4.01 18.88 5.88
C ASN A 133 4.51 19.48 4.57
N THR A 134 3.60 19.80 3.66
CA THR A 134 3.94 20.45 2.39
C THR A 134 4.62 21.80 2.64
N PHE A 135 4.09 22.61 3.55
CA PHE A 135 4.71 23.90 3.89
C PHE A 135 6.11 23.74 4.46
N VAL A 136 6.32 22.79 5.38
CA VAL A 136 7.64 22.50 5.95
C VAL A 136 8.60 21.99 4.88
N TYR A 137 8.12 21.17 3.95
CA TYR A 137 8.92 20.66 2.84
C TYR A 137 9.46 21.78 1.95
N TRP A 138 8.58 22.66 1.44
CA TRP A 138 8.99 23.81 0.63
C TRP A 138 9.89 24.79 1.41
N SER A 139 9.57 25.03 2.68
CA SER A 139 10.39 25.90 3.54
C SER A 139 11.78 25.31 3.79
N SER A 140 11.88 23.99 3.98
CA SER A 140 13.15 23.30 4.18
C SER A 140 14.08 23.45 2.98
N SER A 141 13.56 23.45 1.74
CA SER A 141 14.34 23.75 0.53
C SER A 141 15.04 25.09 0.56
N VAL A 142 14.31 26.13 0.93
CA VAL A 142 14.84 27.49 1.03
C VAL A 142 15.86 27.59 2.17
N LEU A 143 15.53 27.02 3.33
CA LEU A 143 16.42 27.02 4.50
C LEU A 143 17.72 26.23 4.25
N LEU A 144 17.65 25.08 3.58
CA LEU A 144 18.82 24.27 3.26
C LEU A 144 19.77 25.03 2.33
N SER A 145 19.22 25.66 1.28
CA SER A 145 19.98 26.56 0.41
C SER A 145 20.67 27.67 1.22
N ALA A 146 19.91 28.42 2.02
CA ALA A 146 20.43 29.53 2.83
C ALA A 146 21.51 29.08 3.83
N ALA A 147 21.28 27.96 4.52
CA ALA A 147 22.22 27.39 5.48
C ALA A 147 23.52 26.94 4.80
N THR A 148 23.43 26.34 3.61
CA THR A 148 24.61 25.88 2.87
C THR A 148 25.46 27.07 2.38
N PHE A 149 24.82 28.16 1.93
CA PHE A 149 25.53 29.41 1.64
C PHE A 149 26.19 30.02 2.86
N ALA A 150 25.47 30.11 3.98
CA ALA A 150 26.01 30.62 5.23
C ALA A 150 27.22 29.78 5.68
N ALA A 151 27.12 28.45 5.61
CA ALA A 151 28.21 27.55 5.94
C ALA A 151 29.43 27.75 5.02
N CYS A 152 29.22 27.88 3.70
CA CYS A 152 30.31 28.15 2.76
C CYS A 152 31.00 29.50 3.04
N TYR A 153 30.22 30.52 3.43
CA TYR A 153 30.75 31.82 3.85
C TYR A 153 31.62 31.70 5.11
N PHE A 154 31.14 31.02 6.16
CA PHE A 154 31.89 30.83 7.41
C PHE A 154 33.13 29.95 7.24
N LEU A 155 33.04 28.90 6.40
CA LEU A 155 34.13 27.96 6.12
C LEU A 155 35.14 28.51 5.10
N LYS A 156 34.94 29.72 4.56
CA LYS A 156 35.78 30.35 3.51
C LYS A 156 36.02 29.43 2.31
N VAL A 157 35.01 28.65 1.92
CA VAL A 157 35.09 27.78 0.74
C VAL A 157 35.00 28.67 -0.51
N PRO A 158 35.92 28.54 -1.49
CA PRO A 158 35.89 29.36 -2.70
C PRO A 158 34.72 28.94 -3.61
N LEU A 159 33.57 29.56 -3.39
CA LEU A 159 32.41 29.45 -4.27
C LEU A 159 32.69 30.22 -5.56
N HIS A 160 33.05 29.51 -6.63
CA HIS A 160 33.17 30.10 -7.95
C HIS A 160 31.79 30.48 -8.48
N GLU A 161 31.62 31.72 -8.93
CA GLU A 161 30.34 32.27 -9.43
C GLU A 161 29.67 31.36 -10.47
N ASN A 162 30.46 30.69 -11.31
CA ASN A 162 30.00 29.76 -12.34
C ASN A 162 29.38 28.47 -11.78
N ASN A 163 29.76 28.01 -10.59
CA ASN A 163 29.33 26.73 -10.03
C ASN A 163 28.24 26.87 -8.97
N VAL A 164 28.01 28.09 -8.46
CA VAL A 164 27.03 28.35 -7.40
C VAL A 164 25.61 28.00 -7.84
N PHE A 165 25.20 28.42 -9.03
CA PHE A 165 23.86 28.09 -9.55
C PHE A 165 23.66 26.60 -9.76
N THR A 166 24.68 25.91 -10.32
CA THR A 166 24.67 24.45 -10.49
C THR A 166 24.59 23.74 -9.14
N PHE A 167 25.30 24.23 -8.13
CA PHE A 167 25.28 23.68 -6.78
C PHE A 167 23.91 23.84 -6.11
N ILE A 168 23.31 25.04 -6.14
CA ILE A 168 21.94 25.26 -5.62
C ILE A 168 20.94 24.37 -6.35
N ALA A 169 21.03 24.29 -7.68
CA ALA A 169 20.14 23.46 -8.48
C ALA A 169 20.26 21.99 -8.11
N THR A 170 21.49 21.49 -7.93
CA THR A 170 21.76 20.10 -7.50
C THR A 170 21.20 19.82 -6.11
N LEU A 171 21.37 20.74 -5.14
CA LEU A 171 20.79 20.60 -3.80
C LEU A 171 19.25 20.53 -3.82
N ARG A 172 18.60 21.30 -4.69
CA ARG A 172 17.14 21.26 -4.85
C ARG A 172 16.68 19.94 -5.48
N LEU A 173 17.41 19.46 -6.49
CA LEU A 173 17.14 18.18 -7.16
C LEU A 173 17.35 16.97 -6.25
N ASP A 174 18.14 17.10 -5.18
CA ASP A 174 18.37 16.04 -4.19
C ASP A 174 17.25 15.90 -3.15
N GLN A 175 16.49 16.97 -2.85
CA GLN A 175 15.45 16.91 -1.82
C GLN A 175 14.27 16.02 -2.20
N ASP A 176 13.89 16.03 -3.47
CA ASP A 176 12.82 15.18 -4.01
C ASP A 176 13.14 13.68 -3.80
N PRO A 177 14.30 13.15 -4.27
CA PRO A 177 14.67 11.75 -4.07
C PRO A 177 14.84 11.41 -2.58
N ILE A 178 15.42 12.30 -1.76
CA ILE A 178 15.57 12.07 -0.31
C ILE A 178 14.21 11.86 0.38
N SER A 179 13.18 12.60 -0.05
CA SER A 179 11.86 12.57 0.58
C SER A 179 11.04 11.34 0.21
N ILE A 180 11.28 10.77 -0.98
CA ILE A 180 10.58 9.58 -1.48
C ILE A 180 11.28 8.26 -1.09
N VAL A 181 12.55 8.28 -0.67
CA VAL A 181 13.28 7.07 -0.21
C VAL A 181 12.49 6.24 0.83
N PRO A 182 11.89 6.82 1.88
CA PRO A 182 11.13 6.04 2.88
C PRO A 182 9.91 5.34 2.26
N ASP A 183 9.23 6.00 1.33
CA ASP A 183 8.05 5.46 0.65
C ASP A 183 8.43 4.29 -0.26
N VAL A 184 9.52 4.43 -1.01
CA VAL A 184 10.08 3.36 -1.86
C VAL A 184 10.42 2.12 -1.03
N ILE A 185 11.09 2.29 0.12
CA ILE A 185 11.40 1.17 1.04
C ILE A 185 10.10 0.50 1.51
N GLY A 186 9.09 1.29 1.90
CA GLY A 186 7.79 0.80 2.33
C GLY A 186 7.10 -0.04 1.26
N VAL A 187 7.11 0.42 0.01
CA VAL A 187 6.47 -0.30 -1.11
C VAL A 187 7.22 -1.57 -1.47
N VAL A 188 8.55 -1.56 -1.48
CA VAL A 188 9.35 -2.78 -1.71
C VAL A 188 9.04 -3.86 -0.67
N ILE A 189 8.94 -3.49 0.61
CA ILE A 189 8.55 -4.43 1.68
C ILE A 189 7.15 -4.99 1.43
N GLN A 190 6.17 -4.12 1.13
CA GLN A 190 4.80 -4.54 0.87
C GLN A 190 4.67 -5.44 -0.37
N ALA A 191 5.43 -5.14 -1.43
CA ALA A 191 5.47 -5.94 -2.66
C ALA A 191 6.06 -7.33 -2.38
N LYS A 192 7.14 -7.42 -1.60
CA LYS A 192 7.72 -8.72 -1.21
C LYS A 192 6.72 -9.60 -0.46
N VAL A 193 5.95 -9.03 0.47
CA VAL A 193 4.94 -9.79 1.22
C VAL A 193 3.79 -10.22 0.29
N ALA A 194 3.34 -9.37 -0.63
CA ALA A 194 2.30 -9.73 -1.59
C ALA A 194 2.77 -10.86 -2.53
N PHE A 195 4.00 -10.76 -3.04
CA PHE A 195 4.59 -11.78 -3.91
C PHE A 195 4.69 -13.14 -3.21
N ALA A 196 5.06 -13.15 -1.92
CA ALA A 196 5.11 -14.38 -1.12
C ALA A 196 3.73 -15.04 -0.97
N ARG A 197 2.66 -14.26 -0.80
CA ARG A 197 1.28 -14.79 -0.71
C ARG A 197 0.82 -15.40 -2.03
N ILE A 198 1.10 -14.74 -3.14
CA ILE A 198 0.70 -15.19 -4.49
C ILE A 198 1.48 -16.44 -4.86
N ARG A 199 2.77 -16.49 -4.55
CA ARG A 199 3.58 -17.69 -4.70
C ARG A 199 2.98 -18.87 -3.93
N LYS A 200 2.60 -18.67 -2.66
CA LYS A 200 1.96 -19.71 -1.84
C LYS A 200 0.61 -20.18 -2.42
N LEU A 201 -0.16 -19.29 -3.05
CA LEU A 201 -1.39 -19.64 -3.76
C LEU A 201 -1.10 -20.48 -5.01
N LEU A 202 -0.10 -20.08 -5.81
CA LEU A 202 0.27 -20.78 -7.04
C LEU A 202 0.89 -22.16 -6.77
N GLU A 203 1.59 -22.30 -5.64
CA GLU A 203 2.16 -23.58 -5.17
C GLU A 203 1.13 -24.45 -4.43
N ALA A 204 -0.10 -23.96 -4.22
CA ALA A 204 -1.10 -24.73 -3.51
C ALA A 204 -1.53 -25.95 -4.34
N PRO A 205 -1.72 -27.13 -3.71
CA PRO A 205 -2.13 -28.33 -4.41
C PRO A 205 -3.48 -28.11 -5.09
N GLU A 206 -3.48 -28.11 -6.42
CA GLU A 206 -4.71 -28.08 -7.19
C GLU A 206 -5.49 -29.39 -6.99
N LEU A 207 -6.80 -29.25 -6.78
CA LEU A 207 -7.70 -30.39 -6.70
C LEU A 207 -7.62 -31.15 -8.03
N GLN A 208 -7.30 -32.46 -8.00
CA GLN A 208 -7.09 -33.35 -9.16
C GLN A 208 -8.36 -33.59 -10.02
N SER A 209 -9.12 -32.54 -10.35
CA SER A 209 -10.30 -32.59 -11.21
C SER A 209 -9.96 -32.98 -12.67
N ALA A 210 -8.69 -32.85 -13.07
CA ALA A 210 -8.21 -33.29 -14.38
C ALA A 210 -8.19 -34.82 -14.54
N ARG A 211 -8.00 -35.58 -13.44
CA ARG A 211 -7.97 -37.05 -13.48
C ARG A 211 -9.38 -37.63 -13.63
N ALA A 212 -10.38 -36.98 -13.02
CA ALA A 212 -11.78 -37.36 -13.18
C ALA A 212 -12.31 -37.05 -14.60
N ARG A 213 -11.94 -35.91 -15.19
CA ARG A 213 -12.41 -35.53 -16.54
C ARG A 213 -11.85 -36.39 -17.67
N ARG A 214 -10.62 -36.90 -17.57
CA ARG A 214 -10.04 -37.77 -18.61
C ARG A 214 -10.68 -39.17 -18.67
N SER A 215 -11.29 -39.67 -17.59
CA SER A 215 -11.91 -40.99 -17.59
C SER A 215 -13.27 -41.04 -18.31
N CYS A 216 -13.98 -39.92 -18.43
CA CYS A 216 -15.32 -39.91 -19.04
C CYS A 216 -15.32 -39.89 -20.58
N TYR A 217 -14.20 -39.58 -21.25
CA TYR A 217 -14.19 -39.45 -22.70
C TYR A 217 -13.91 -40.76 -23.47
N SER A 218 -13.65 -41.88 -22.76
CA SER A 218 -13.24 -43.14 -23.41
C SER A 218 -14.29 -44.26 -23.44
N LYS A 219 -15.48 -44.11 -22.87
CA LYS A 219 -16.54 -45.11 -23.06
C LYS A 219 -17.89 -44.42 -23.21
N GLY A 220 -18.55 -44.69 -24.34
CA GLY A 220 -19.96 -44.40 -24.51
C GLY A 220 -20.78 -45.18 -23.48
N VAL A 221 -21.09 -44.52 -22.36
CA VAL A 221 -21.95 -45.08 -21.31
C VAL A 221 -23.13 -44.14 -21.15
N SER A 222 -24.29 -44.70 -21.47
CA SER A 222 -25.61 -44.15 -21.17
C SER A 222 -25.75 -43.99 -19.66
N GLY A 223 -25.82 -42.76 -19.17
CA GLY A 223 -26.58 -42.34 -17.98
C GLY A 223 -26.43 -43.07 -16.64
N SER A 224 -25.39 -43.86 -16.37
CA SER A 224 -25.26 -44.57 -15.08
C SER A 224 -24.10 -44.04 -14.22
N ILE A 225 -24.37 -43.51 -13.03
CA ILE A 225 -23.36 -43.08 -12.06
C ILE A 225 -23.05 -44.24 -11.12
N PHE A 226 -21.85 -44.80 -11.23
CA PHE A 226 -21.35 -45.86 -10.34
C PHE A 226 -20.26 -45.31 -9.42
N ILE A 227 -20.55 -45.24 -8.12
CA ILE A 227 -19.61 -44.93 -7.05
C ILE A 227 -19.50 -46.18 -6.17
N LYS A 228 -18.32 -46.78 -6.07
CA LYS A 228 -18.09 -47.97 -5.24
C LYS A 228 -17.07 -47.68 -4.15
N SER A 229 -17.51 -47.80 -2.90
CA SER A 229 -16.70 -47.66 -1.68
C SER A 229 -15.82 -46.41 -1.68
N ALA A 230 -16.41 -45.27 -2.04
CA ALA A 230 -15.69 -44.01 -2.08
C ALA A 230 -15.69 -43.33 -0.69
N ASN A 231 -14.52 -42.79 -0.33
CA ASN A 231 -14.34 -41.98 0.86
C ASN A 231 -14.06 -40.54 0.42
N PHE A 232 -14.91 -39.60 0.83
CA PHE A 232 -14.75 -38.17 0.58
C PHE A 232 -14.43 -37.44 1.88
N SER A 233 -13.44 -36.56 1.83
CA SER A 233 -13.09 -35.67 2.93
C SER A 233 -13.13 -34.23 2.44
N GLY A 234 -13.76 -33.35 3.21
CA GLY A 234 -13.78 -31.90 2.93
C GLY A 234 -12.45 -31.20 3.24
N GLU A 235 -11.58 -31.83 4.03
CA GLU A 235 -10.25 -31.34 4.39
C GLU A 235 -9.16 -32.29 3.88
N GLU A 236 -7.95 -31.77 3.63
CA GLU A 236 -6.77 -32.57 3.22
C GLU A 236 -6.37 -33.63 4.27
N ASN A 237 -6.91 -33.55 5.48
CA ASN A 237 -6.74 -34.55 6.51
C ASN A 237 -7.52 -35.83 6.15
N THR A 238 -6.80 -36.80 5.61
CA THR A 238 -7.28 -38.15 5.25
C THR A 238 -7.64 -39.03 6.45
N SER A 239 -7.42 -38.56 7.67
CA SER A 239 -7.64 -39.33 8.90
C SER A 239 -9.11 -39.40 9.36
N LYS A 240 -9.98 -38.50 8.88
CA LYS A 240 -11.43 -38.52 9.17
C LYS A 240 -12.25 -38.19 7.91
N PRO A 241 -12.61 -39.19 7.09
CA PRO A 241 -13.48 -38.95 5.95
C PRO A 241 -14.86 -38.43 6.40
N SER A 242 -15.33 -37.33 5.80
CA SER A 242 -16.66 -36.78 6.05
C SER A 242 -17.77 -37.69 5.50
N LEU A 243 -17.49 -38.38 4.41
CA LEU A 243 -18.34 -39.43 3.85
C LEU A 243 -17.45 -40.66 3.63
N ALA A 244 -17.80 -41.78 4.25
CA ALA A 244 -17.04 -43.02 4.15
C ALA A 244 -17.91 -44.14 3.59
N ASN A 245 -17.32 -45.01 2.76
CA ASN A 245 -17.93 -46.21 2.19
C ASN A 245 -19.22 -45.95 1.41
N MET A 246 -19.26 -44.87 0.62
CA MET A 246 -20.41 -44.60 -0.24
C MET A 246 -20.45 -45.56 -1.43
N ASN A 247 -21.57 -46.25 -1.56
CA ASN A 247 -21.95 -47.02 -2.73
C ASN A 247 -23.19 -46.34 -3.35
N LEU A 248 -23.08 -45.90 -4.59
CA LEU A 248 -24.19 -45.28 -5.33
C LEU A 248 -24.21 -45.86 -6.75
N GLU A 249 -25.37 -46.35 -7.15
CA GLU A 249 -25.66 -46.86 -8.49
C GLU A 249 -26.99 -46.22 -8.88
N VAL A 250 -26.96 -45.33 -9.88
CA VAL A 250 -28.11 -44.59 -10.42
C VAL A 250 -28.07 -44.70 -11.93
#